data_AF-A0A9P7B4H9-F1
#
_entry.id   AF-A0A9P7B4H9-F1
#
_cell.length_a   1.000
_cell.length_b   1.000
_cell.length_c   1.000
_cell.angle_alpha   90.00
_cell.angle_beta   90.00
_cell.angle_gamma   90.00
#
_symmetry.space_group_name_H-M   'P 1'
#
loop_
_entity.id
_entity.type
_entity.pdbx_description
1 polymer ?
#
loop_
_entity_poly.entity_id
_entity_poly.type
_entity_poly.pdbx_seq_one_letter_code
_entity_poly.pdbx_strand_id
1 'polypeptide(L)'
;MPQEIVDAFKVGPKAVVVADCDLRGDITLGPGTILQPRCTILAVSGPIIFGENNIVEENVIIVNRHKQPMVIGDHNLFEVGSRVESPSVGSHNVFGIRSRVLPSVSVGSHCVVGAGCLVQADPFSAMSVADTSSTLTSESTGDVNVASDSGDVPIRSAPEPESAASQPQVTPSTAPPPSDSLDDYTHVFGAENRQRKATSEGDGQAKALFAKHWEYLRDTLPRYHKLKMF
;
A
#
# COMPACT_ATOMS: atom_id res chain seq x y z
N MET A 1 11.86 -29.60 8.84
CA MET A 1 13.03 -28.94 9.46
C MET A 1 12.79 -27.45 9.37
N PRO A 2 12.94 -26.67 10.45
CA PRO A 2 12.93 -25.21 10.31
C PRO A 2 14.06 -24.84 9.33
N GLN A 3 13.73 -24.17 8.23
CA GLN A 3 14.74 -23.66 7.31
C GLN A 3 15.63 -22.71 8.12
N GLU A 4 16.92 -23.01 8.17
CA GLU A 4 17.91 -22.16 8.80
C GLU A 4 17.87 -20.82 8.04
N ILE A 5 17.37 -19.77 8.72
CA ILE A 5 17.34 -18.44 8.13
C ILE A 5 18.80 -17.98 8.10
N VAL A 6 19.42 -18.08 6.92
CA VAL A 6 20.75 -17.53 6.69
C VAL A 6 20.61 -16.02 6.61
N ASP A 7 21.19 -15.34 7.60
CA ASP A 7 21.20 -13.88 7.65
C ASP A 7 22.16 -13.35 6.58
N ALA A 8 21.65 -12.53 5.67
CA ALA A 8 22.42 -11.89 4.60
C ALA A 8 22.05 -10.40 4.55
N PHE A 9 22.99 -9.52 4.90
CA PHE A 9 22.75 -8.09 4.95
C PHE A 9 23.56 -7.38 3.87
N LYS A 10 22.87 -6.64 3.00
CA LYS A 10 23.49 -5.75 2.01
C LYS A 10 23.14 -4.33 2.38
N VAL A 11 24.14 -3.51 2.70
CA VAL A 11 23.91 -2.13 3.15
C VAL A 11 24.51 -1.15 2.17
N GLY A 12 23.65 -0.28 1.63
CA GLY A 12 24.03 0.78 0.71
C GLY A 12 24.90 1.86 1.38
N PRO A 13 25.66 2.64 0.58
CA PRO A 13 26.49 3.71 1.12
C PRO A 13 25.63 4.77 1.83
N LYS A 14 26.22 5.42 2.84
CA LYS A 14 25.55 6.46 3.66
C LYS A 14 24.30 6.00 4.43
N ALA A 15 23.99 4.70 4.43
CA ALA A 15 22.96 4.16 5.30
C ALA A 15 23.41 4.25 6.77
N VAL A 16 22.49 4.58 7.65
CA VAL A 16 22.73 4.71 9.10
C VAL A 16 21.93 3.63 9.79
N VAL A 17 22.61 2.58 10.25
CA VAL A 17 21.97 1.48 10.96
C VAL A 17 22.40 1.50 12.42
N VAL A 18 21.47 1.67 13.34
CA VAL A 18 21.76 1.60 14.77
C VAL A 18 21.99 0.15 15.21
N ALA A 19 22.93 -0.07 16.13
CA ALA A 19 23.31 -1.39 16.64
C ALA A 19 22.16 -2.14 17.34
N ASP A 20 21.22 -1.40 17.94
CA ASP A 20 20.06 -1.94 18.68
C ASP A 20 18.87 -2.32 17.76
N CYS A 21 19.12 -2.57 16.47
CA CYS A 21 18.12 -3.10 15.54
C CYS A 21 18.22 -4.62 15.42
N ASP A 22 17.06 -5.29 15.49
CA ASP A 22 16.93 -6.72 15.22
C ASP A 22 16.65 -6.93 13.73
N LEU A 23 17.66 -7.44 13.02
CA LEU A 23 17.63 -7.68 11.59
C LEU A 23 17.84 -9.17 11.38
N ARG A 24 16.93 -9.85 10.67
CA ARG A 24 17.02 -11.29 10.38
C ARG A 24 16.62 -11.62 8.96
N GLY A 25 17.34 -12.57 8.36
CA GLY A 25 17.17 -13.05 6.99
C GLY A 25 17.91 -12.21 5.93
N ASP A 26 17.43 -12.29 4.69
CA ASP A 26 18.00 -11.57 3.55
C ASP A 26 17.40 -10.15 3.46
N ILE A 27 18.21 -9.16 3.82
CA ILE A 27 17.81 -7.75 3.86
C ILE A 27 18.80 -6.93 3.04
N THR A 28 18.25 -6.20 2.07
CA THR A 28 18.98 -5.22 1.27
C THR A 28 18.50 -3.82 1.64
N LEU A 29 19.40 -2.99 2.17
CA LEU A 29 19.15 -1.59 2.49
C LEU A 29 19.71 -0.70 1.40
N GLY A 30 18.86 0.12 0.77
CA GLY A 30 19.31 1.11 -0.19
C GLY A 30 20.12 2.24 0.47
N PRO A 31 20.89 3.00 -0.33
CA PRO A 31 21.73 4.09 0.16
C PRO A 31 20.93 5.14 0.94
N GLY A 32 21.56 5.70 1.98
CA GLY A 32 20.93 6.74 2.79
C GLY A 32 19.76 6.27 3.67
N THR A 33 19.43 4.97 3.69
CA THR A 33 18.39 4.45 4.59
C THR A 33 18.81 4.55 6.05
N ILE A 34 17.90 5.01 6.90
CA ILE A 34 18.12 5.23 8.33
C ILE A 34 17.26 4.25 9.13
N LEU A 35 17.89 3.49 10.01
CA LEU A 35 17.25 2.58 10.96
C LEU A 35 17.50 3.05 12.40
N GLN A 36 16.43 3.45 13.09
CA GLN A 36 16.46 3.90 14.49
C GLN A 36 16.49 2.73 15.49
N PRO A 37 16.82 2.95 16.78
CA PRO A 37 16.91 1.89 17.78
C PRO A 37 15.62 1.05 17.90
N ARG A 38 15.75 -0.22 18.31
CA ARG A 38 14.62 -1.15 18.53
C ARG A 38 13.77 -1.44 17.30
N CYS A 39 14.25 -1.05 16.11
CA CYS A 39 13.63 -1.45 14.86
C CYS A 39 13.75 -2.96 14.66
N THR A 40 12.71 -3.60 14.14
CA THR A 40 12.67 -5.05 13.90
C THR A 40 12.36 -5.31 12.43
N ILE A 41 13.30 -5.86 11.68
CA ILE A 41 13.11 -6.23 10.26
C ILE A 41 13.35 -7.72 10.11
N LEU A 42 12.29 -8.45 9.74
CA LEU A 42 12.27 -9.91 9.69
C LEU A 42 11.92 -10.40 8.28
N ALA A 43 12.94 -10.82 7.54
CA ALA A 43 12.82 -11.53 6.28
C ALA A 43 12.66 -13.04 6.57
N VAL A 44 11.44 -13.49 6.88
CA VAL A 44 11.19 -14.86 7.35
C VAL A 44 11.14 -15.87 6.20
N SER A 45 10.41 -15.55 5.13
CA SER A 45 10.19 -16.48 4.01
C SER A 45 10.67 -15.94 2.66
N GLY A 46 10.89 -14.64 2.56
CA GLY A 46 11.34 -13.95 1.36
C GLY A 46 12.20 -12.75 1.73
N PRO A 47 13.06 -12.29 0.80
CA PRO A 47 13.96 -11.17 1.06
C PRO A 47 13.18 -9.86 1.23
N ILE A 48 13.79 -8.88 1.90
CA ILE A 48 13.27 -7.52 2.02
C ILE A 48 14.26 -6.57 1.36
N ILE A 49 13.77 -5.77 0.41
CA ILE A 49 14.57 -4.85 -0.38
C ILE A 49 14.04 -3.44 -0.14
N PHE A 50 14.87 -2.60 0.47
CA PHE A 50 14.60 -1.18 0.65
C PHE A 50 15.26 -0.38 -0.47
N GLY A 51 14.52 0.60 -0.98
CA GLY A 51 15.03 1.67 -1.81
C GLY A 51 15.87 2.69 -1.03
N GLU A 52 16.04 3.86 -1.61
CA GLU A 52 16.91 4.91 -1.11
C GLU A 52 16.23 5.82 -0.09
N ASN A 53 17.04 6.36 0.83
CA ASN A 53 16.66 7.41 1.77
C ASN A 53 15.40 7.09 2.59
N ASN A 54 15.13 5.82 2.90
CA ASN A 54 14.01 5.46 3.75
C ASN A 54 14.32 5.76 5.23
N ILE A 55 13.30 6.09 6.02
CA ILE A 55 13.43 6.34 7.46
C ILE A 55 12.57 5.33 8.21
N VAL A 56 13.20 4.50 9.02
CA VAL A 56 12.54 3.54 9.90
C VAL A 56 12.74 3.99 11.33
N GLU A 57 11.66 4.42 11.98
CA GLU A 57 11.71 4.92 13.35
C GLU A 57 11.74 3.83 14.42
N GLU A 58 11.81 4.26 15.68
CA GLU A 58 11.88 3.39 16.85
C GLU A 58 10.68 2.43 16.93
N ASN A 59 10.94 1.19 17.35
CA ASN A 59 9.92 0.14 17.55
C ASN A 59 9.09 -0.20 16.28
N VAL A 60 9.52 0.23 15.09
CA VAL A 60 8.89 -0.19 13.82
C VAL A 60 9.16 -1.66 13.58
N ILE A 61 8.14 -2.37 13.08
CA ILE A 61 8.22 -3.79 12.79
C ILE A 61 7.85 -4.06 11.32
N ILE A 62 8.83 -4.49 10.52
CA ILE A 62 8.65 -4.85 9.12
C ILE A 62 8.87 -6.37 8.99
N VAL A 63 7.87 -7.09 8.48
CA VAL A 63 7.93 -8.55 8.40
C VAL A 63 7.48 -9.04 7.04
N ASN A 64 8.35 -9.79 6.36
CA ASN A 64 7.99 -10.54 5.16
C ASN A 64 7.77 -12.02 5.48
N ARG A 65 6.50 -12.42 5.49
CA ARG A 65 6.07 -13.83 5.64
C ARG A 65 5.81 -14.51 4.29
N HIS A 66 5.84 -13.77 3.20
CA HIS A 66 5.61 -14.31 1.86
C HIS A 66 6.92 -14.83 1.26
N LYS A 67 6.81 -15.78 0.34
CA LYS A 67 7.96 -16.27 -0.44
C LYS A 67 8.47 -15.24 -1.45
N GLN A 68 7.61 -14.30 -1.83
CA GLN A 68 7.95 -13.24 -2.76
C GLN A 68 8.80 -12.16 -2.06
N PRO A 69 9.70 -11.49 -2.79
CA PRO A 69 10.46 -10.36 -2.26
C PRO A 69 9.50 -9.26 -1.82
N MET A 70 9.71 -8.71 -0.62
CA MET A 70 9.05 -7.48 -0.20
C MET A 70 9.87 -6.31 -0.72
N VAL A 71 9.27 -5.49 -1.59
CA VAL A 71 9.95 -4.34 -2.20
C VAL A 71 9.37 -3.06 -1.58
N ILE A 72 10.26 -2.26 -1.01
CA ILE A 72 9.96 -0.95 -0.45
C ILE A 72 10.67 0.09 -1.32
N GLY A 73 9.93 1.06 -1.86
CA GLY A 73 10.47 2.13 -2.70
C GLY A 73 11.32 3.14 -1.93
N ASP A 74 11.39 4.37 -2.44
CA ASP A 74 12.27 5.41 -1.95
C ASP A 74 11.54 6.42 -1.06
N HIS A 75 12.27 7.05 -0.13
CA HIS A 75 11.78 8.16 0.69
C HIS A 75 10.50 7.85 1.47
N ASN A 76 10.33 6.61 1.94
CA ASN A 76 9.25 6.26 2.84
C ASN A 76 9.61 6.59 4.29
N LEU A 77 8.62 7.06 5.04
CA LEU A 77 8.70 7.31 6.48
C LEU A 77 7.85 6.28 7.21
N PHE A 78 8.50 5.46 8.04
CA PHE A 78 7.83 4.55 8.96
C PHE A 78 7.90 5.13 10.36
N GLU A 79 6.80 5.71 10.86
CA GLU A 79 6.78 6.34 12.18
C GLU A 79 6.74 5.32 13.33
N VAL A 80 7.08 5.80 14.54
CA VAL A 80 7.23 5.00 15.76
C VAL A 80 6.11 3.95 15.93
N GLY A 81 6.52 2.69 16.09
CA GLY A 81 5.62 1.58 16.40
C GLY A 81 4.71 1.13 15.25
N SER A 82 4.91 1.63 14.04
CA SER A 82 4.19 1.13 12.86
C SER A 82 4.58 -0.33 12.55
N ARG A 83 3.63 -1.09 12.00
CA ARG A 83 3.84 -2.48 11.57
C ARG A 83 3.46 -2.63 10.10
N VAL A 84 4.40 -3.10 9.29
CA VAL A 84 4.18 -3.25 7.85
C VAL A 84 4.49 -4.68 7.41
N GLU A 85 3.48 -5.33 6.83
CA GLU A 85 3.60 -6.68 6.25
C GLU A 85 3.28 -6.71 4.75
N SER A 86 3.02 -5.55 4.14
CA SER A 86 2.72 -5.40 2.70
C SER A 86 3.86 -5.93 1.83
N PRO A 87 3.60 -6.76 0.80
CA PRO A 87 4.62 -7.27 -0.12
C PRO A 87 5.19 -6.18 -1.04
N SER A 88 4.44 -5.11 -1.30
CA SER A 88 4.87 -4.03 -2.20
C SER A 88 4.51 -2.69 -1.59
N VAL A 89 5.51 -1.82 -1.43
CA VAL A 89 5.36 -0.46 -0.94
C VAL A 89 6.04 0.46 -1.94
N GLY A 90 5.30 1.43 -2.49
CA GLY A 90 5.83 2.44 -3.41
C GLY A 90 6.75 3.45 -2.74
N SER A 91 6.81 4.66 -3.30
CA SER A 91 7.71 5.73 -2.85
C SER A 91 6.94 6.87 -2.18
N HIS A 92 7.62 7.64 -1.32
CA HIS A 92 7.06 8.81 -0.63
C HIS A 92 5.84 8.51 0.25
N ASN A 93 5.75 7.31 0.82
CA ASN A 93 4.67 6.98 1.75
C ASN A 93 5.02 7.38 3.18
N VAL A 94 3.99 7.71 3.95
CA VAL A 94 4.10 7.97 5.39
C VAL A 94 3.22 6.99 6.15
N PHE A 95 3.83 6.13 6.95
CA PHE A 95 3.13 5.21 7.83
C PHE A 95 3.06 5.81 9.23
N GLY A 96 1.86 6.21 9.62
CA GLY A 96 1.61 6.91 10.86
C GLY A 96 1.96 6.11 12.12
N ILE A 97 2.14 6.80 13.25
CA ILE A 97 2.41 6.20 14.56
C ILE A 97 1.45 5.04 14.85
N ARG A 98 2.00 3.86 15.19
CA ARG A 98 1.23 2.63 15.50
C ARG A 98 0.25 2.18 14.40
N SER A 99 0.42 2.65 13.17
CA SER A 99 -0.34 2.13 12.03
C SER A 99 0.03 0.67 11.75
N ARG A 100 -0.90 -0.07 11.16
CA ARG A 100 -0.71 -1.49 10.83
C ARG A 100 -1.15 -1.73 9.39
N VAL A 101 -0.27 -2.27 8.57
CA VAL A 101 -0.55 -2.64 7.18
C VAL A 101 -0.46 -4.14 7.04
N LEU A 102 -1.57 -4.75 6.63
CA LEU A 102 -1.68 -6.19 6.47
C LEU A 102 -0.99 -6.70 5.20
N PRO A 103 -0.60 -7.98 5.17
CA PRO A 103 0.11 -8.58 4.04
C PRO A 103 -0.71 -8.73 2.76
N SER A 104 -2.04 -8.60 2.83
CA SER A 104 -2.93 -8.69 1.66
C SER A 104 -3.01 -7.40 0.85
N VAL A 105 -2.43 -6.31 1.35
CA VAL A 105 -2.53 -4.98 0.72
C VAL A 105 -1.23 -4.60 0.07
N SER A 106 -1.28 -4.10 -1.17
CA SER A 106 -0.13 -3.42 -1.80
C SER A 106 -0.28 -1.91 -1.61
N VAL A 107 0.80 -1.21 -1.26
CA VAL A 107 0.76 0.25 -1.06
C VAL A 107 1.38 0.94 -2.27
N GLY A 108 0.65 1.86 -2.89
CA GLY A 108 1.15 2.72 -3.96
C GLY A 108 2.17 3.76 -3.49
N SER A 109 2.25 4.88 -4.18
CA SER A 109 3.14 6.01 -3.88
C SER A 109 2.37 7.21 -3.33
N HIS A 110 3.04 8.08 -2.57
CA HIS A 110 2.45 9.28 -1.94
C HIS A 110 1.23 8.98 -1.04
N CYS A 111 1.15 7.77 -0.49
CA CYS A 111 0.10 7.39 0.44
C CYS A 111 0.46 7.83 1.87
N VAL A 112 -0.56 8.20 2.64
CA VAL A 112 -0.40 8.52 4.06
C VAL A 112 -1.35 7.64 4.85
N VAL A 113 -0.78 6.77 5.68
CA VAL A 113 -1.54 5.96 6.64
C VAL A 113 -1.57 6.72 7.95
N GLY A 114 -2.76 7.10 8.41
CA GLY A 114 -2.93 7.83 9.65
C GLY A 114 -2.50 7.03 10.89
N ALA A 115 -2.27 7.75 11.99
CA ALA A 115 -1.90 7.13 13.25
C ALA A 115 -2.96 6.12 13.72
N GLY A 116 -2.52 4.94 14.16
CA GLY A 116 -3.37 3.86 14.66
C GLY A 116 -4.30 3.21 13.63
N CYS A 117 -4.20 3.57 12.34
CA CYS A 117 -5.03 2.99 11.29
C CYS A 117 -4.62 1.54 10.98
N LEU A 118 -5.58 0.72 10.58
CA LEU A 118 -5.39 -0.68 10.21
C LEU A 118 -5.70 -0.87 8.73
N VAL A 119 -4.71 -0.77 7.86
CA VAL A 119 -4.90 -0.96 6.42
C VAL A 119 -5.11 -2.45 6.14
N GLN A 120 -6.34 -2.81 5.80
CA GLN A 120 -6.74 -4.17 5.42
C GLN A 120 -7.36 -4.15 4.02
N ALA A 121 -7.16 -5.25 3.30
CA ALA A 121 -7.94 -5.58 2.12
C ALA A 121 -9.38 -5.87 2.56
N ASP A 122 -10.37 -5.34 1.84
CA ASP A 122 -11.77 -5.68 1.98
C ASP A 122 -12.02 -7.00 1.25
N PRO A 123 -12.18 -8.13 1.97
CA PRO A 123 -12.36 -9.44 1.35
C PRO A 123 -13.67 -9.55 0.54
N PHE A 124 -14.56 -8.55 0.61
CA PHE A 124 -15.88 -8.54 -0.02
C PHE A 124 -16.05 -7.48 -1.13
N SER A 125 -15.04 -6.65 -1.44
CA SER A 125 -15.17 -5.62 -2.49
C SER A 125 -15.44 -6.21 -3.89
N ALA A 126 -15.06 -7.48 -4.13
CA ALA A 126 -15.33 -8.19 -5.39
C ALA A 126 -16.80 -8.63 -5.59
N MET A 127 -17.69 -8.36 -4.63
CA MET A 127 -19.13 -8.66 -4.77
C MET A 127 -19.94 -7.47 -4.24
N SER A 128 -19.94 -6.35 -4.96
CA SER A 128 -21.01 -5.37 -4.80
C SER A 128 -22.32 -6.03 -5.25
N VAL A 129 -23.01 -6.61 -4.28
CA VAL A 129 -24.47 -6.63 -4.29
C VAL A 129 -24.89 -5.18 -4.49
N ALA A 130 -25.31 -4.87 -5.71
CA ALA A 130 -26.22 -3.77 -5.93
C ALA A 130 -27.42 -4.03 -5.03
N ASP A 131 -27.51 -3.33 -3.91
CA ASP A 131 -28.76 -3.19 -3.18
C ASP A 131 -28.94 -1.73 -2.76
N THR A 132 -29.77 -0.96 -3.48
CA THR A 132 -31.22 -0.83 -3.22
C THR A 132 -31.54 -0.50 -1.76
N SER A 133 -31.33 0.76 -1.34
CA SER A 133 -32.27 1.50 -0.47
C SER A 133 -31.74 2.90 -0.12
N SER A 134 -32.30 3.93 -0.77
CA SER A 134 -32.74 5.14 -0.04
C SER A 134 -33.77 5.88 -0.90
N THR A 135 -34.97 5.30 -0.99
CA THR A 135 -36.18 6.05 -1.34
C THR A 135 -36.58 6.88 -0.12
N LEU A 136 -36.26 8.18 -0.14
CA LEU A 136 -36.88 9.18 0.72
C LEU A 136 -37.25 10.40 -0.14
N THR A 137 -38.52 10.38 -0.55
CA THR A 137 -39.46 11.51 -0.71
C THR A 137 -38.90 12.94 -0.74
N SER A 138 -39.12 13.63 -1.87
CA SER A 138 -39.48 15.06 -1.86
C SER A 138 -40.40 15.37 -3.04
N GLU A 139 -41.70 15.52 -2.75
CA GLU A 139 -42.64 16.25 -3.59
C GLU A 139 -42.33 17.76 -3.54
N SER A 140 -42.22 18.42 -4.69
CA SER A 140 -42.81 19.76 -4.95
C SER A 140 -42.57 20.24 -6.39
N THR A 141 -43.67 20.24 -7.17
CA THR A 141 -44.23 21.36 -7.97
C THR A 141 -43.47 22.01 -9.14
N GLY A 142 -44.14 22.02 -10.31
CA GLY A 142 -43.98 22.95 -11.45
C GLY A 142 -42.92 22.51 -12.48
N ASP A 143 -43.14 22.44 -13.80
CA ASP A 143 -44.12 23.05 -14.66
C ASP A 143 -44.36 22.21 -15.93
N VAL A 144 -45.54 22.44 -16.50
CA VAL A 144 -46.04 21.94 -17.79
C VAL A 144 -45.20 22.40 -18.98
N ASN A 145 -44.99 21.50 -19.96
CA ASN A 145 -45.02 21.91 -21.36
C ASN A 145 -45.43 20.78 -22.30
N VAL A 146 -46.38 21.14 -23.18
CA VAL A 146 -47.05 20.32 -24.19
C VAL A 146 -46.42 20.62 -25.56
N ALA A 147 -46.16 19.58 -26.34
CA ALA A 147 -46.21 19.51 -27.83
C ALA A 147 -45.49 18.22 -28.28
N SER A 148 -46.23 17.15 -28.62
CA SER A 148 -46.65 16.77 -29.99
C SER A 148 -45.49 16.34 -30.89
N ASP A 149 -45.39 15.05 -31.21
CA ASP A 149 -45.56 14.59 -32.60
C ASP A 149 -45.76 13.06 -32.65
N SER A 150 -46.43 12.62 -33.69
CA SER A 150 -47.10 11.33 -33.87
C SER A 150 -46.36 10.54 -34.94
N GLY A 151 -46.41 9.20 -34.91
CA GLY A 151 -46.09 8.43 -36.12
C GLY A 151 -45.59 7.00 -35.91
N ASP A 152 -46.55 6.08 -35.88
CA ASP A 152 -46.57 4.76 -36.53
C ASP A 152 -45.48 3.69 -36.30
N VAL A 153 -45.99 2.52 -35.85
CA VAL A 153 -45.45 1.15 -35.90
C VAL A 153 -46.24 0.46 -37.03
N PRO A 154 -45.72 -0.44 -37.92
CA PRO A 154 -45.51 -1.84 -37.49
C PRO A 154 -44.64 -2.84 -38.32
N ILE A 155 -44.16 -3.88 -37.59
CA ILE A 155 -44.17 -5.34 -37.92
C ILE A 155 -43.07 -6.03 -38.80
N ARG A 156 -42.66 -7.24 -38.32
CA ARG A 156 -41.96 -8.42 -38.94
C ARG A 156 -40.44 -8.30 -39.14
N SER A 157 -39.57 -9.29 -38.92
CA SER A 157 -39.67 -10.75 -38.75
C SER A 157 -38.28 -11.35 -38.36
N ALA A 158 -38.24 -12.41 -37.54
CA ALA A 158 -37.12 -13.37 -37.42
C ALA A 158 -37.16 -14.38 -38.60
N PRO A 159 -36.13 -15.21 -38.96
CA PRO A 159 -35.19 -15.96 -38.09
C PRO A 159 -33.71 -16.16 -38.56
N GLU A 160 -32.87 -16.64 -37.61
CA GLU A 160 -31.64 -17.52 -37.56
C GLU A 160 -30.99 -18.16 -38.82
N PRO A 161 -29.86 -18.96 -38.76
CA PRO A 161 -28.64 -19.01 -37.92
C PRO A 161 -27.32 -19.27 -38.74
N GLU A 162 -26.19 -19.60 -38.08
CA GLU A 162 -25.03 -20.48 -38.48
C GLU A 162 -23.66 -19.88 -38.09
N SER A 163 -23.06 -20.29 -36.95
CA SER A 163 -22.24 -21.50 -36.71
C SER A 163 -20.77 -21.39 -37.16
N ALA A 164 -19.87 -21.19 -36.20
CA ALA A 164 -18.53 -21.76 -36.24
C ALA A 164 -18.07 -22.01 -34.79
N ALA A 165 -18.11 -23.29 -34.42
CA ALA A 165 -17.67 -23.82 -33.15
C ALA A 165 -16.14 -23.69 -32.97
N SER A 166 -15.69 -23.39 -31.75
CA SER A 166 -14.46 -23.94 -31.13
C SER A 166 -14.34 -23.48 -29.66
N GLN A 167 -14.64 -24.38 -28.74
CA GLN A 167 -14.04 -24.46 -27.39
C GLN A 167 -13.70 -25.95 -27.16
N PRO A 168 -12.81 -26.36 -26.21
CA PRO A 168 -12.16 -25.57 -25.16
C PRO A 168 -10.64 -25.84 -25.01
N GLN A 169 -9.86 -24.85 -24.54
CA GLN A 169 -8.58 -25.14 -23.88
C GLN A 169 -8.57 -24.51 -22.49
N VAL A 170 -8.63 -25.39 -21.50
CA VAL A 170 -8.50 -25.11 -20.07
C VAL A 170 -7.02 -24.88 -19.78
N THR A 171 -6.67 -23.68 -19.33
CA THR A 171 -5.42 -23.43 -18.59
C THR A 171 -5.79 -22.84 -17.23
N PRO A 172 -5.33 -23.43 -16.10
CA PRO A 172 -5.59 -22.89 -14.78
C PRO A 172 -4.64 -21.71 -14.57
N SER A 173 -5.03 -20.52 -15.04
CA SER A 173 -4.40 -19.29 -14.59
C SER A 173 -4.77 -19.11 -13.13
N THR A 174 -3.85 -19.48 -12.25
CA THR A 174 -3.92 -19.14 -10.82
C THR A 174 -3.79 -17.62 -10.74
N ALA A 175 -4.92 -16.93 -10.83
CA ALA A 175 -4.98 -15.51 -10.52
C ALA A 175 -4.41 -15.32 -9.11
N PRO A 176 -3.46 -14.40 -8.89
CA PRO A 176 -3.15 -13.99 -7.53
C PRO A 176 -4.47 -13.55 -6.88
N PRO A 177 -4.68 -13.84 -5.57
CA PRO A 177 -5.85 -13.33 -4.87
C PRO A 177 -5.93 -11.81 -5.10
N PRO A 178 -7.14 -11.21 -5.11
CA PRO A 178 -7.27 -9.77 -5.27
C PRO A 178 -6.47 -9.11 -4.15
N SER A 179 -5.27 -8.65 -4.50
CA SER A 179 -4.46 -7.83 -3.62
C SER A 179 -5.10 -6.47 -3.72
N ASP A 180 -5.90 -6.11 -2.72
CA ASP A 180 -6.38 -4.74 -2.65
C ASP A 180 -5.14 -3.83 -2.62
N SER A 181 -5.05 -2.94 -3.60
CA SER A 181 -3.97 -1.98 -3.69
C SER A 181 -4.48 -0.65 -3.19
N LEU A 182 -3.73 0.01 -2.31
CA LEU A 182 -3.89 1.44 -2.10
C LEU A 182 -3.38 2.16 -3.35
N ASP A 183 -4.29 2.82 -4.05
CA ASP A 183 -3.96 3.68 -5.17
C ASP A 183 -3.02 4.80 -4.73
N ASP A 184 -2.22 5.32 -5.66
CA ASP A 184 -1.36 6.46 -5.41
C ASP A 184 -2.15 7.66 -4.85
N TYR A 185 -1.51 8.44 -3.99
CA TYR A 185 -2.12 9.58 -3.30
C TYR A 185 -3.33 9.20 -2.44
N THR A 186 -3.35 8.01 -1.84
CA THR A 186 -4.43 7.64 -0.91
C THR A 186 -4.05 7.98 0.53
N HIS A 187 -4.90 8.74 1.20
CA HIS A 187 -4.79 8.99 2.64
C HIS A 187 -5.80 8.13 3.39
N VAL A 188 -5.30 7.20 4.21
CA VAL A 188 -6.11 6.36 5.09
C VAL A 188 -6.16 7.01 6.47
N PHE A 189 -7.34 7.21 7.05
CA PHE A 189 -7.48 7.83 8.36
C PHE A 189 -8.69 7.32 9.14
N GLY A 190 -8.62 7.50 10.45
CA GLY A 190 -9.67 7.08 11.39
C GLY A 190 -9.62 5.58 11.69
N ALA A 191 -10.23 5.21 12.82
CA ALA A 191 -10.32 3.80 13.24
C ALA A 191 -11.13 2.93 12.26
N GLU A 192 -11.97 3.55 11.44
CA GLU A 192 -12.78 2.91 10.39
C GLU A 192 -12.03 2.77 9.06
N ASN A 193 -10.75 3.13 8.99
CA ASN A 193 -9.92 3.05 7.78
C ASN A 193 -10.51 3.79 6.56
N ARG A 194 -11.11 4.95 6.79
CA ARG A 194 -11.66 5.76 5.70
C ARG A 194 -10.54 6.18 4.77
N GLN A 195 -10.76 6.01 3.48
CA GLN A 195 -9.83 6.43 2.45
C GLN A 195 -10.32 7.74 1.85
N ARG A 196 -9.41 8.70 1.68
CA ARG A 196 -9.64 9.87 0.84
C ARG A 196 -8.54 9.93 -0.21
N LYS A 197 -8.91 10.32 -1.43
CA LYS A 197 -7.91 10.71 -2.42
C LYS A 197 -7.30 12.04 -1.99
N ALA A 198 -6.01 12.02 -1.75
CA ALA A 198 -5.22 13.19 -1.50
C ALA A 198 -4.94 13.91 -2.82
N THR A 199 -4.85 15.22 -2.73
CA THR A 199 -4.37 16.05 -3.82
C THR A 199 -2.85 16.12 -3.73
N SER A 200 -2.17 16.35 -4.84
CA SER A 200 -0.72 16.64 -4.85
C SER A 200 -0.36 17.98 -4.19
N GLU A 201 -1.36 18.80 -3.84
CA GLU A 201 -1.18 20.02 -3.07
C GLU A 201 -0.61 19.72 -1.68
N GLY A 202 0.58 20.23 -1.39
CA GLY A 202 1.29 20.01 -0.13
C GLY A 202 2.42 18.97 -0.19
N ASP A 203 2.57 18.23 -1.29
CA ASP A 203 3.66 17.24 -1.46
C ASP A 203 5.05 17.88 -1.33
N GLY A 204 5.21 19.13 -1.80
CA GLY A 204 6.45 19.89 -1.62
C GLY A 204 6.79 20.16 -0.15
N GLN A 205 5.79 20.45 0.70
CA GLN A 205 6.00 20.65 2.13
C GLN A 205 6.32 19.33 2.83
N ALA A 206 5.61 18.26 2.49
CA ALA A 206 5.87 16.91 3.01
C ALA A 206 7.29 16.43 2.66
N LYS A 207 7.71 16.60 1.40
CA LYS A 207 9.08 16.30 0.94
C LYS A 207 10.12 17.16 1.65
N ALA A 208 9.87 18.46 1.82
CA ALA A 208 10.80 19.35 2.52
C ALA A 208 10.92 18.97 4.01
N LEU A 209 9.82 18.61 4.65
CA LEU A 209 9.81 18.12 6.03
C LEU A 209 10.59 16.81 6.14
N PHE A 210 10.33 15.87 5.24
CA PHE A 210 11.06 14.60 5.16
C PHE A 210 12.56 14.83 4.96
N ALA A 211 12.97 15.68 4.01
CA ALA A 211 14.36 15.96 3.73
C ALA A 211 15.08 16.56 4.95
N LYS A 212 14.47 17.52 5.64
CA LYS A 212 15.04 18.08 6.88
C LYS A 212 15.13 17.05 7.99
N HIS A 213 14.11 16.22 8.15
CA HIS A 213 14.10 15.16 9.16
C HIS A 213 15.20 14.12 8.87
N TRP A 214 15.33 13.74 7.60
CA TRP A 214 16.36 12.83 7.12
C TRP A 214 17.78 13.38 7.36
N GLU A 215 18.05 14.62 6.97
CA GLU A 215 19.35 15.28 7.19
C GLU A 215 19.68 15.35 8.69
N TYR A 216 18.69 15.74 9.51
CA TYR A 216 18.85 15.79 10.95
C TYR A 216 19.20 14.42 11.53
N LEU A 217 18.47 13.36 11.17
CA LEU A 217 18.73 12.02 11.67
C LEU A 217 20.10 11.49 11.23
N ARG A 218 20.50 11.76 9.99
CA ARG A 218 21.81 11.36 9.47
C ARG A 218 22.96 11.98 10.27
N ASP A 219 22.82 13.23 10.68
CA ASP A 219 23.88 13.96 11.40
C ASP A 219 23.86 13.70 12.91
N THR A 220 22.70 13.34 13.47
CA THR A 220 22.52 13.15 14.92
C THR A 220 22.61 11.70 15.37
N LEU A 221 22.04 10.74 14.64
CA LEU A 221 22.04 9.33 15.08
C LEU A 221 23.45 8.77 15.31
N PRO A 222 24.45 9.00 14.43
CA PRO A 222 25.81 8.54 14.67
C PRO A 222 26.49 9.16 15.90
N ARG A 223 26.01 10.31 16.39
CA ARG A 223 26.57 11.00 17.57
C ARG A 223 26.11 10.38 18.88
N TYR A 224 24.89 9.84 18.91
CA TYR A 224 24.24 9.36 20.14
C TYR A 224 24.11 7.84 20.21
N HIS A 225 24.22 7.14 19.08
CA HIS A 225 24.02 5.70 19.02
C HIS A 225 25.22 4.99 18.40
N LYS A 226 25.52 3.81 18.91
CA LYS A 226 26.47 2.89 18.26
C LYS A 226 25.85 2.42 16.96
N LEU A 227 26.60 2.49 15.87
CA LEU A 227 26.16 1.98 14.58
C LEU A 227 26.51 0.50 14.44
N LYS A 228 25.65 -0.24 13.74
CA LYS A 228 25.90 -1.62 13.33
C LYS A 228 26.85 -1.58 12.14
N MET A 229 28.01 -2.21 12.29
CA MET A 229 28.97 -2.40 11.22
C MET A 229 28.74 -3.80 10.63
N PHE A 230 28.70 -3.91 9.30
CA PHE A 230 28.49 -5.16 8.55
C PHE A 230 29.77 -5.57 7.85
#